data_AF-A0A562GEX8-F1
#
_entry.id   AF-A0A562GEX8-F1
#
_cell.length_a   1.000
_cell.length_b   1.000
_cell.length_c   1.000
_cell.angle_alpha   90.00
_cell.angle_beta   90.00
_cell.angle_gamma   90.00
#
_symmetry.space_group_name_H-M   'P 1'
#
loop_
_entity.id
_entity.type
_entity.pdbx_description
1 polymer ?
#
loop_
_entity_poly.entity_id
_entity_poly.type
_entity_poly.pdbx_seq_one_letter_code
_entity_poly.pdbx_strand_id
1 'polypeptide(L)' 'MYSMIQGIPVSVDSPLSHDKISQLVAEMRQMWNWEGRSIGKIEINSIGDMLHVYIYEPPSVKVIHKI' A
#
# COMPACT_ATOMS: atom_id res chain seq x y z
N MET A 1 -5.38 -10.47 -7.06
CA MET A 1 -4.02 -10.34 -7.65
C MET A 1 -3.04 -9.88 -6.58
N TYR A 2 -1.82 -10.41 -6.56
CA TYR A 2 -0.75 -9.87 -5.73
C TYR A 2 0.43 -9.49 -6.64
N SER A 3 0.96 -8.28 -6.48
CA SER A 3 2.03 -7.76 -7.35
C SER A 3 2.91 -6.75 -6.62
N MET A 4 4.16 -6.63 -7.06
CA MET A 4 5.05 -5.54 -6.65
C MET A 4 4.88 -4.36 -7.61
N ILE A 5 4.42 -3.22 -7.10
CA ILE A 5 4.24 -2.00 -7.88
C ILE A 5 5.12 -0.91 -7.28
N GLN A 6 6.09 -0.42 -8.06
CA GLN A 6 7.04 0.61 -7.61
C GLN A 6 7.81 0.24 -6.32
N GLY A 7 8.03 -1.07 -6.10
CA GLY A 7 8.68 -1.60 -4.90
C GLY A 7 7.74 -1.80 -3.70
N ILE A 8 6.45 -1.52 -3.85
CA ILE A 8 5.44 -1.72 -2.79
C ILE A 8 4.65 -3.01 -3.08
N PRO A 9 4.50 -3.91 -2.10
CA PRO A 9 3.56 -5.03 -2.18
C PRO A 9 2.11 -4.52 -2.27
N VAL A 10 1.40 -4.92 -3.32
CA VAL A 10 -0.01 -4.56 -3.54
C VAL A 10 -0.85 -5.82 -3.71
N SER A 11 -1.87 -5.96 -2.85
CA SER A 11 -2.95 -6.93 -3.04
C SER A 11 -4.16 -6.23 -3.65
N VAL A 12 -4.72 -6.79 -4.71
CA VAL A 12 -5.85 -6.19 -5.43
C VAL A 12 -6.92 -7.22 -5.69
N ASP A 13 -8.11 -6.97 -5.18
CA ASP A 13 -9.36 -7.68 -5.52
C ASP A 13 -10.36 -6.69 -6.12
N SER A 14 -9.97 -6.12 -7.26
CA SER A 14 -10.69 -5.06 -7.94
C SER A 14 -10.57 -5.23 -9.46
N PRO A 15 -11.60 -4.86 -10.24
CA PRO A 15 -11.56 -4.90 -11.70
C PRO A 15 -10.72 -3.77 -12.32
N LEU A 16 -10.05 -2.93 -11.53
CA LEU A 16 -9.21 -1.85 -12.05
C LEU A 16 -8.06 -2.38 -12.92
N SER A 17 -7.73 -1.60 -13.95
CA SER A 17 -6.54 -1.87 -14.75
C SER A 17 -5.26 -1.63 -13.95
N HIS A 18 -4.20 -2.32 -14.35
CA HIS A 18 -2.88 -2.16 -13.74
C HIS A 18 -2.40 -0.70 -13.75
N ASP A 19 -2.68 0.06 -14.82
CA ASP A 19 -2.28 1.47 -14.91
C ASP A 19 -2.98 2.35 -13.87
N LYS A 20 -4.29 2.14 -13.66
CA LYS A 20 -5.05 2.86 -12.62
C LYS A 20 -4.54 2.50 -11.22
N ILE A 21 -4.22 1.23 -10.99
CA ILE A 21 -3.62 0.77 -9.73
C ILE A 21 -2.24 1.41 -9.54
N SER A 22 -1.39 1.42 -10.56
CA SER A 22 -0.05 2.03 -10.50
C SER A 22 -0.10 3.53 -10.23
N GLN A 23 -1.05 4.23 -10.85
CA GLN A 23 -1.28 5.66 -10.60
C GLN A 23 -1.70 5.90 -9.14
N LEU A 24 -2.67 5.13 -8.64
CA LEU A 24 -3.12 5.20 -7.25
C LEU A 24 -1.98 4.94 -6.27
N VAL A 25 -1.15 3.93 -6.52
CA VAL A 25 0.03 3.63 -5.70
C VAL A 25 1.03 4.78 -5.69
N ALA A 26 1.27 5.43 -6.83
CA ALA A 26 2.15 6.60 -6.92
C ALA A 26 1.63 7.78 -6.07
N GLU A 27 0.34 8.08 -6.17
CA GLU A 27 -0.32 9.15 -5.42
C GLU A 27 -0.25 8.90 -3.91
N MET A 28 -0.59 7.68 -3.47
CA MET A 28 -0.52 7.31 -2.05
C MET A 28 0.91 7.39 -1.51
N ARG A 29 1.89 6.92 -2.28
CA ARG A 29 3.31 7.01 -1.91
C ARG A 29 3.76 8.46 -1.76
N GLN A 30 3.39 9.34 -2.69
CA GLN A 30 3.75 10.76 -2.61
C GLN A 30 3.14 11.42 -1.37
N MET A 31 1.86 11.18 -1.11
CA MET A 31 1.16 11.72 0.06
C MET A 31 1.82 11.27 1.38
N TRP A 32 2.09 9.97 1.52
CA TRP A 32 2.74 9.43 2.73
C TRP A 32 4.16 9.94 2.92
N ASN A 33 4.92 10.08 1.83
CA ASN A 33 6.26 10.65 1.89
C ASN A 33 6.23 12.11 2.40
N TRP A 34 5.22 12.90 2.02
CA TRP A 34 5.04 14.27 2.54
C TRP A 34 4.76 14.30 4.05
N GLU A 35 4.15 13.25 4.59
CA GLU A 35 3.96 13.09 6.04
C GLU A 35 5.18 12.51 6.76
N GLY A 36 6.28 12.25 6.05
CA GLY A 36 7.47 11.60 6.61
C GLY A 36 7.26 10.12 6.94
N ARG A 37 6.23 9.50 6.37
CA ARG A 37 5.89 8.09 6.57
C ARG A 37 6.37 7.24 5.40
N SER A 38 6.41 5.93 5.61
CA SER A 38 6.72 4.96 4.56
C SER A 38 5.63 3.91 4.47
N ILE A 39 5.38 3.43 3.24
CA ILE A 39 4.37 2.42 2.97
C ILE A 39 5.03 1.04 2.92
N GLY A 40 4.54 0.12 3.74
CA GLY A 40 4.96 -1.28 3.75
C GLY A 40 4.13 -2.19 2.84
N LYS A 41 2.82 -1.91 2.71
CA LYS A 41 1.89 -2.69 1.87
C LYS A 41 0.64 -1.87 1.56
N ILE A 42 0.02 -2.14 0.41
CA ILE A 42 -1.30 -1.62 0.03
C ILE A 42 -2.25 -2.80 -0.25
N GLU A 43 -3.49 -2.70 0.19
CA GLU A 43 -4.59 -3.58 -0.22
C GLU A 43 -5.70 -2.76 -0.86
N ILE A 44 -6.19 -3.20 -2.02
CA ILE A 44 -7.27 -2.55 -2.78
C ILE A 44 -8.38 -3.57 -2.98
N ASN A 45 -9.51 -3.35 -2.33
CA ASN A 45 -10.67 -4.24 -2.41
C ASN A 45 -11.85 -3.49 -3.03
N SER A 46 -12.59 -4.15 -3.92
CA SER A 46 -13.84 -3.62 -4.46
C SER A 46 -15.03 -4.17 -3.69
N ILE A 47 -15.89 -3.29 -3.17
CA ILE A 47 -17.15 -3.67 -2.51
C ILE A 47 -18.28 -2.95 -3.25
N GLY A 48 -18.93 -3.69 -4.15
CA GLY A 48 -19.83 -3.10 -5.14
C GLY A 48 -19.07 -2.10 -6.02
N ASP A 49 -19.60 -0.88 -6.13
CA ASP A 49 -18.99 0.22 -6.90
C ASP A 49 -17.94 1.02 -6.11
N MET A 50 -17.67 0.64 -4.85
CA MET A 50 -16.75 1.35 -3.97
C MET A 50 -15.39 0.65 -3.90
N LEU A 51 -14.33 1.44 -3.93
CA LEU A 51 -12.96 0.97 -3.74
C LEU A 51 -12.47 1.30 -2.34
N HIS A 52 -12.09 0.28 -1.61
CA HIS A 52 -11.49 0.39 -0.30
C HIS A 52 -9.97 0.22 -0.43
N VAL A 53 -9.23 1.22 0.01
CA VAL A 53 -7.76 1.23 -0.03
C VAL A 53 -7.24 1.21 1.39
N TYR A 54 -6.52 0.16 1.75
CA TYR A 54 -5.86 0.00 3.03
C TYR A 54 -4.36 0.16 2.84
N ILE A 55 -3.74 1.02 3.65
CA ILE A 55 -2.30 1.31 3.58
C ILE A 55 -1.69 0.96 4.93
N TYR A 56 -0.67 0.12 4.91
CA TYR A 56 0.00 -0.39 6.09
C TYR A 56 1.41 0.19 6.17
N GLU A 57 1.83 0.59 7.37
CA GLU A 57 3.21 0.91 7.67
C GLU A 57 4.09 -0.36 7.60
N PRO A 58 5.40 -0.22 7.29
CA PRO A 58 6.32 -1.34 7.38
C PRO A 58 6.43 -1.82 8.84
N PRO A 59 6.71 -3.12 9.04
CA PRO A 59 6.92 -3.64 10.38
C PRO A 59 8.11 -2.94 11.05
N SER A 60 7.92 -2.50 12.30
CA SER A 60 9.01 -1.99 13.12
C SER A 60 9.54 -3.10 14.03
N VAL A 61 10.85 -3.37 13.94
CA VAL A 61 11.53 -4.33 14.82
C VAL A 61 12.29 -3.54 15.88
N LYS A 62 11.91 -3.71 17.14
CA LYS A 62 12.65 -3.17 18.29
C LYS A 62 13.43 -4.29 18.95
N VAL A 63 14.75 -4.15 18.99
CA VAL A 63 15.62 -5.04 19.77
C VAL A 63 15.50 -4.64 21.24
N ILE A 64 14.94 -5.52 22.06
CA ILE A 64 14.85 -5.32 23.51
C ILE A 64 16.09 -5.96 24.15
N HIS A 65 16.96 -5.15 24.74
CA HIS A 65 18.06 -5.65 25.56
C HIS A 65 17.52 -5.97 26.95
N LYS A 66 17.61 -7.23 27.39
CA LYS A 66 17.44 -7.57 28.80
C LYS A 66 18.68 -7.08 29.55
N ILE A 67 18.46 -6.20 30.52
CA ILE A 67 19.45 -5.80 31.53
C ILE A 67 19.54 -6.93 32.56
#